data_AF-A0A1B0GNP5-F1
#
_entry.id   AF-A0A1B0GNP5-F1
#
_cell.length_a   1.000
_cell.length_b   1.000
_cell.length_c   1.000
_cell.angle_alpha   90.00
_cell.angle_beta   90.00
_cell.angle_gamma   90.00
#
_symmetry.space_group_name_H-M   'P 1'
#
loop_
_entity.id
_entity.type
_entity.pdbx_description
1 polymer ?
#
loop_
_entity_poly.entity_id
_entity_poly.type
_entity_poly.pdbx_seq_one_letter_code
_entity_poly.pdbx_strand_id
1 'polypeptide(L)'
;MPQAVKEALVPDFLKAPISLRSLATQYWDLNAIPRPRAFALLARNCLNELEREKLLEFSLPIGQEDLFAYANRPRRTIIEVLRDFPHATSRLTLEILMEVFQPIKPRSFSIASCPEVGKLQILVAVVEYRSILSTPRQGLCSTWLKNLPVGAKIVGWLKKGTLKIPADPAKPLVMVGPGTGLAPFRSVLLQKEAKFVDGRCGRNVLFFGCRNRQGDFHCEEELKRMEGKGLLKVITAFSRDQEEKM
;
A
#
# COMPACT_ATOMS: atom_id res chain seq x y z
N MET A 1 24.66 12.56 -29.10
CA MET A 1 23.55 13.54 -29.11
C MET A 1 22.89 13.50 -27.73
N PRO A 2 22.70 14.62 -27.03
CA PRO A 2 22.03 14.60 -25.73
C PRO A 2 20.59 14.16 -25.94
N GLN A 3 20.22 13.07 -25.27
CA GLN A 3 18.85 12.56 -25.24
C GLN A 3 18.00 13.63 -24.57
N ALA A 4 17.09 14.27 -25.33
CA ALA A 4 16.17 15.26 -24.81
C ALA A 4 15.46 14.65 -23.59
N VAL A 5 15.70 15.23 -22.40
CA VAL A 5 14.95 14.91 -21.20
C VAL A 5 13.50 15.24 -21.53
N LYS A 6 12.64 14.24 -21.69
CA LYS A 6 11.20 14.45 -21.76
C LYS A 6 10.82 15.17 -20.47
N GLU A 7 10.60 16.47 -20.55
CA GLU A 7 10.08 17.24 -19.43
C GLU A 7 8.79 16.58 -18.99
N ALA A 8 8.78 16.10 -17.74
CA ALA A 8 7.59 15.52 -17.17
C ALA A 8 6.52 16.62 -17.11
N LEU A 9 5.37 16.38 -17.73
CA LEU A 9 4.25 17.33 -17.69
C LEU A 9 3.91 17.62 -16.23
N VAL A 10 3.95 18.91 -15.87
CA VAL A 10 3.55 19.37 -14.55
C VAL A 10 2.05 19.08 -14.37
N PRO A 11 1.65 18.29 -13.35
CA PRO A 11 0.24 18.05 -13.06
C PRO A 11 -0.55 19.35 -12.96
N ASP A 12 -1.77 19.38 -13.52
CA ASP A 12 -2.55 20.62 -13.62
C ASP A 12 -2.80 21.30 -12.27
N PHE A 13 -2.98 20.53 -11.19
CA PHE A 13 -3.18 21.09 -9.85
C PHE A 13 -1.94 21.77 -9.26
N LEU A 14 -0.75 21.54 -9.82
CA LEU A 14 0.49 22.25 -9.45
C LEU A 14 0.69 23.54 -10.25
N LYS A 15 -0.16 23.82 -11.24
CA LYS A 15 -0.09 25.07 -12.03
C LYS A 15 -0.69 26.27 -11.29
N ALA A 16 -1.57 26.02 -10.32
CA ALA A 16 -2.12 27.06 -9.46
C ALA A 16 -1.23 27.29 -8.22
N PRO A 17 -1.22 28.49 -7.63
CA PRO A 17 -0.53 28.74 -6.36
C PRO A 17 -0.99 27.75 -5.29
N ILE A 18 -0.04 27.02 -4.71
CA ILE A 18 -0.29 25.99 -3.70
C ILE A 18 0.61 26.21 -2.48
N SER A 19 0.07 26.01 -1.29
CA SER A 19 0.85 26.15 -0.06
C SER A 19 1.82 24.97 0.11
N LEU A 20 2.98 25.22 0.72
CA LEU A 20 3.92 24.16 1.14
C LEU A 20 3.25 23.12 2.04
N ARG A 21 2.32 23.56 2.91
CA ARG A 21 1.53 22.65 3.75
C ARG A 21 0.69 21.69 2.90
N SER A 22 0.05 22.19 1.84
CA SER A 22 -0.74 21.35 0.93
C SER A 22 0.15 20.35 0.20
N LEU A 23 1.33 20.76 -0.26
CA LEU A 23 2.31 19.84 -0.87
C LEU A 23 2.74 18.75 0.12
N ALA A 24 3.15 19.14 1.32
CA ALA A 24 3.61 18.21 2.36
C ALA A 24 2.53 17.24 2.87
N THR A 25 1.26 17.64 2.82
CA THR A 25 0.15 16.82 3.36
C THR A 25 -0.57 16.00 2.30
N GLN A 26 -0.61 16.46 1.04
CA GLN A 26 -1.43 15.85 -0.02
C GLN A 26 -0.63 15.35 -1.22
N TYR A 27 0.61 15.82 -1.42
CA TYR A 27 1.38 15.51 -2.63
C TYR A 27 2.69 14.76 -2.36
N TRP A 28 3.50 15.19 -1.40
CA TRP A 28 4.81 14.61 -1.14
C TRP A 28 4.74 13.40 -0.22
N ASP A 29 5.39 12.31 -0.62
CA ASP A 29 5.56 11.12 0.21
C ASP A 29 6.74 11.35 1.16
N LEU A 30 6.45 11.94 2.32
CA LEU A 30 7.47 12.24 3.34
C LEU A 30 8.04 10.98 4.02
N ASN A 31 7.38 9.84 3.85
CA ASN A 31 7.84 8.54 4.34
C ASN A 31 8.68 7.77 3.31
N ALA A 32 8.93 8.39 2.15
CA ALA A 32 9.77 7.85 1.10
C ALA A 32 11.18 7.51 1.61
N ILE A 33 11.71 6.36 1.19
CA ILE A 33 13.15 6.11 1.24
C ILE A 33 13.77 6.89 0.08
N PRO A 34 14.71 7.82 0.34
CA PRO A 34 15.32 8.62 -0.72
C PRO A 34 16.14 7.76 -1.67
N ARG A 35 16.12 8.14 -2.95
CA ARG A 35 16.93 7.51 -4.01
C ARG A 35 18.28 8.21 -4.14
N PRO A 36 19.30 7.60 -4.80
CA PRO A 36 20.60 8.23 -5.02
C PRO A 36 20.54 9.68 -5.53
N ARG A 37 19.57 10.00 -6.41
CA ARG A 37 19.35 11.36 -6.90
C ARG A 37 19.08 12.38 -5.77
N ALA A 38 18.32 12.03 -4.74
CA ALA A 38 18.04 12.93 -3.63
C ALA A 38 19.33 13.29 -2.89
N PHE A 39 20.25 12.33 -2.69
CA PHE A 39 21.55 12.58 -2.08
C PHE A 39 22.44 13.45 -2.97
N ALA A 40 22.46 13.23 -4.29
CA ALA A 40 23.17 14.11 -5.23
C ALA A 40 22.67 15.57 -5.15
N LEU A 41 21.35 15.77 -5.04
CA LEU A 41 20.75 17.09 -4.93
C LEU A 41 21.11 17.78 -3.61
N LEU A 42 21.10 17.04 -2.50
CA LEU A 42 21.53 17.55 -1.20
C LEU A 42 23.02 17.95 -1.22
N ALA A 43 23.87 17.14 -1.87
CA ALA A 43 25.30 17.44 -1.98
C ALA A 43 25.58 18.74 -2.74
N ARG A 44 24.81 19.04 -3.80
CA ARG A 44 25.05 20.22 -4.67
C ARG A 44 25.07 21.55 -3.91
N ASN A 45 24.24 21.68 -2.88
CA ASN A 45 24.10 22.92 -2.11
C ASN A 45 24.74 22.84 -0.71
N CYS A 46 25.40 21.73 -0.39
CA CYS A 46 26.04 21.56 0.91
C CYS A 46 27.45 22.18 0.90
N LEU A 47 27.68 23.13 1.79
CA LEU A 47 28.98 23.79 1.96
C LEU A 47 29.88 23.05 2.97
N ASN A 48 29.30 22.19 3.82
CA ASN A 48 30.07 21.36 4.73
C ASN A 48 30.70 20.21 3.95
N GLU A 49 32.03 20.11 3.97
CA GLU A 49 32.78 19.15 3.17
C GLU A 49 32.44 17.69 3.54
N LEU A 50 32.36 17.39 4.85
CA LEU A 50 32.08 16.03 5.34
C LEU A 50 30.68 15.55 4.92
N GLU A 51 29.65 16.38 5.12
CA GLU A 51 28.29 16.05 4.67
C GLU A 51 28.26 15.91 3.15
N ARG A 52 28.87 16.85 2.41
CA ARG A 52 28.89 16.82 0.94
C ARG A 52 29.53 15.55 0.41
N GLU A 53 30.68 15.14 0.94
CA GLU A 53 31.37 13.91 0.54
C GLU A 53 30.51 12.68 0.78
N LYS A 54 29.90 12.54 1.97
CA LYS A 54 29.04 11.39 2.28
C LYS A 54 27.78 11.36 1.40
N LEU A 55 27.17 12.51 1.14
CA LEU A 55 26.02 12.63 0.23
C LEU A 55 26.41 12.25 -1.21
N LEU A 56 27.59 12.66 -1.67
CA LEU A 56 28.11 12.26 -2.99
C LEU A 56 28.35 10.76 -3.05
N GLU A 57 28.96 10.17 -2.03
CA GLU A 57 29.20 8.73 -1.94
C GLU A 57 27.89 7.94 -2.09
N PHE A 58 26.86 8.29 -1.32
CA PHE A 58 25.53 7.68 -1.43
C PHE A 58 24.86 7.87 -2.80
N SER A 59 25.25 8.90 -3.55
CA SER A 59 24.70 9.15 -4.88
C SER A 59 25.37 8.34 -6.00
N LEU A 60 26.56 7.79 -5.74
CA LEU A 60 27.39 7.10 -6.73
C LEU A 60 27.24 5.57 -6.64
N PRO A 61 27.64 4.84 -7.70
CA PRO A 61 27.65 3.37 -7.68
C PRO A 61 28.53 2.78 -6.58
N ILE A 62 29.65 3.44 -6.26
CA ILE A 62 30.60 2.95 -5.27
C ILE A 62 30.04 2.94 -3.84
N GLY A 63 29.08 3.82 -3.53
CA GLY A 63 28.44 3.90 -2.22
C GLY A 63 27.09 3.18 -2.12
N GLN A 64 26.75 2.27 -3.03
CA GLN A 64 25.43 1.59 -3.00
C GLN A 64 25.25 0.68 -1.79
N GLU A 65 26.30 -0.01 -1.35
CA GLU A 65 26.25 -0.85 -0.14
C GLU A 65 26.02 0.00 1.11
N ASP A 66 26.75 1.10 1.20
CA ASP A 66 26.64 2.10 2.25
C ASP A 66 25.26 2.76 2.27
N LEU A 67 24.73 3.14 1.11
CA LEU A 67 23.36 3.65 0.96
C LEU A 67 22.34 2.57 1.34
N PHE A 68 22.58 1.31 1.02
CA PHE A 68 21.68 0.23 1.40
C PHE A 68 21.64 0.06 2.93
N ALA A 69 22.80 0.04 3.58
CA ALA A 69 22.94 -0.04 5.03
C ALA A 69 22.33 1.18 5.73
N TYR A 70 22.57 2.39 5.19
CA TYR A 70 22.06 3.64 5.73
C TYR A 70 20.57 3.84 5.47
N ALA A 71 20.08 3.78 4.23
CA ALA A 71 18.70 4.17 3.92
C ALA A 71 17.74 2.98 3.80
N ASN A 72 18.12 1.97 3.02
CA ASN A 72 17.17 0.96 2.55
C ASN A 72 16.87 -0.10 3.61
N ARG A 73 17.91 -0.69 4.21
CA ARG A 73 17.81 -1.72 5.25
C ARG A 73 17.02 -1.24 6.47
N PRO A 74 17.28 -0.06 7.05
CA PRO A 74 16.51 0.43 8.20
C PRO A 74 15.21 1.14 7.79
N ARG A 75 14.89 1.26 6.49
CA ARG A 75 13.76 2.04 5.99
C ARG A 75 13.82 3.50 6.50
N ARG A 76 14.99 4.15 6.36
CA ARG A 76 15.18 5.55 6.73
C ARG A 76 14.44 6.44 5.74
N THR A 77 13.58 7.30 6.28
CA THR A 77 12.74 8.21 5.51
C THR A 77 13.53 9.44 5.08
N ILE A 78 13.08 10.12 4.03
CA ILE A 78 13.70 11.37 3.57
C ILE A 78 13.73 12.42 4.68
N ILE A 79 12.70 12.52 5.53
CA ILE A 79 12.68 13.46 6.65
C ILE A 79 13.78 13.17 7.67
N GLU A 80 14.11 11.90 7.91
CA GLU A 80 15.23 11.54 8.78
C GLU A 80 16.56 11.84 8.13
N VAL A 81 16.70 11.61 6.82
CA VAL A 81 17.91 12.02 6.08
C VAL A 81 18.12 13.53 6.18
N LEU A 82 17.07 14.34 6.04
CA LEU A 82 17.19 15.79 6.21
C LEU A 82 17.64 16.18 7.63
N ARG A 83 17.30 15.39 8.66
CA ARG A 83 17.79 15.61 10.03
C ARG A 83 19.23 15.17 10.23
N ASP A 84 19.63 14.07 9.60
CA ASP A 84 20.99 13.52 9.66
C ASP A 84 22.01 14.40 8.92
N PHE A 85 21.56 15.21 7.95
CA PHE A 85 22.38 16.14 7.15
C PHE A 85 21.94 17.61 7.34
N PRO A 86 22.09 18.19 8.54
CA PRO A 86 21.60 19.53 8.85
C PRO A 86 22.24 20.63 7.99
N HIS A 87 23.51 20.53 7.60
CA HIS A 87 24.15 21.56 6.77
C HIS A 87 23.58 21.58 5.35
N ALA A 88 23.40 20.41 4.74
CA ALA A 88 22.71 20.31 3.45
C ALA A 88 21.26 20.78 3.54
N THR A 89 20.54 20.39 4.60
CA THR A 89 19.14 20.77 4.83
C THR A 89 18.96 22.27 5.01
N SER A 90 19.91 22.96 5.66
CA SER A 90 19.86 24.42 5.86
C SER A 90 19.88 25.23 4.55
N ARG A 91 20.23 24.59 3.42
CA ARG A 91 20.36 25.21 2.09
C ARG A 91 19.32 24.71 1.09
N LEU A 92 18.24 24.08 1.56
CA LEU A 92 17.15 23.63 0.70
C LEU A 92 16.42 24.81 0.07
N THR A 93 16.34 24.80 -1.26
CA THR A 93 15.48 25.68 -2.04
C THR A 93 14.18 24.96 -2.39
N LEU A 94 13.14 25.71 -2.78
CA LEU A 94 11.87 25.13 -3.23
C LEU A 94 12.06 24.16 -4.40
N GLU A 95 12.97 24.49 -5.32
CA GLU A 95 13.32 23.66 -6.47
C GLU A 95 13.87 22.30 -6.02
N ILE A 96 14.80 22.30 -5.07
CA ILE A 96 15.36 21.06 -4.52
C ILE A 96 14.28 20.26 -3.79
N LEU A 97 13.40 20.90 -3.02
CA LEU A 97 12.31 20.20 -2.34
C LEU A 97 11.39 19.47 -3.33
N MET A 98 11.06 20.13 -4.46
CA MET A 98 10.24 19.53 -5.52
C MET A 98 10.91 18.32 -6.19
N GLU A 99 12.24 18.30 -6.25
CA GLU A 99 12.99 17.17 -6.81
C GLU A 99 13.30 16.05 -5.80
N VAL A 100 13.53 16.41 -4.54
CA VAL A 100 13.88 15.48 -3.46
C VAL A 100 12.66 14.70 -3.00
N PHE A 101 11.51 15.36 -2.85
CA PHE A 101 10.30 14.71 -2.40
C PHE A 101 9.52 14.09 -3.58
N GLN A 102 9.33 12.78 -3.53
CA GLN A 102 8.55 12.09 -4.55
C GLN A 102 7.04 12.24 -4.31
N PRO A 103 6.21 12.20 -5.37
CA PRO A 103 4.76 12.22 -5.23
C PRO A 103 4.22 10.97 -4.51
N ILE A 104 3.16 11.14 -3.72
CA ILE A 104 2.38 10.06 -3.12
C ILE A 104 1.74 9.25 -4.25
N LYS A 105 2.08 7.96 -4.31
CA LYS A 105 1.45 7.03 -5.25
C LYS A 105 0.05 6.63 -4.77
N PRO A 106 -0.95 6.48 -5.66
CA PRO A 106 -2.24 5.91 -5.29
C PRO A 106 -2.10 4.45 -4.83
N ARG A 107 -2.92 4.03 -3.87
CA ARG A 107 -2.92 2.66 -3.34
C ARG A 107 -4.15 1.92 -3.82
N SER A 108 -3.93 0.76 -4.43
CA SER A 108 -4.99 -0.10 -4.95
C SER A 108 -5.43 -1.11 -3.88
N PHE A 109 -6.74 -1.31 -3.77
CA PHE A 109 -7.36 -2.33 -2.94
C PHE A 109 -8.29 -3.19 -3.78
N SER A 110 -8.40 -4.47 -3.47
CA SER A 110 -9.44 -5.33 -4.05
C SER A 110 -10.79 -4.98 -3.42
N ILE A 111 -11.80 -4.82 -4.27
CA ILE A 111 -13.18 -4.61 -3.83
C ILE A 111 -13.67 -5.89 -3.15
N ALA A 112 -14.24 -5.74 -1.97
CA ALA A 112 -14.74 -6.82 -1.12
C ALA A 112 -16.25 -7.01 -1.17
N SER A 113 -16.99 -6.14 -1.86
CA SER A 113 -18.45 -6.22 -2.05
C SER A 113 -18.84 -6.45 -3.51
N CYS A 114 -20.12 -6.72 -3.76
CA CYS A 114 -20.73 -6.78 -5.08
C CYS A 114 -21.81 -5.67 -5.23
N PRO A 115 -22.26 -5.37 -6.47
CA PRO A 115 -23.27 -4.33 -6.72
C PRO A 115 -24.56 -4.50 -5.89
N GLU A 116 -24.97 -5.74 -5.62
CA GLU A 116 -26.17 -6.08 -4.86
C GLU A 116 -26.11 -5.61 -3.39
N VAL A 117 -24.90 -5.36 -2.85
CA VAL A 117 -24.71 -4.78 -1.50
C VAL A 117 -25.06 -3.28 -1.47
N GLY A 118 -25.05 -2.61 -2.63
CA GLY A 118 -25.31 -1.17 -2.74
C GLY A 118 -24.22 -0.26 -2.14
N LYS A 119 -23.12 -0.83 -1.64
CA LYS A 119 -21.97 -0.11 -1.06
C LYS A 119 -20.65 -0.73 -1.52
N LEU A 120 -19.66 0.12 -1.80
CA LEU A 120 -18.30 -0.32 -2.05
C LEU A 120 -17.61 -0.61 -0.71
N GLN A 121 -17.11 -1.82 -0.55
CA GLN A 121 -16.37 -2.26 0.64
C GLN A 121 -14.97 -2.70 0.23
N ILE A 122 -13.99 -2.48 1.11
CA ILE A 122 -12.61 -2.95 0.98
C ILE A 122 -12.20 -3.62 2.29
N LEU A 123 -11.27 -4.58 2.21
CA LEU A 123 -10.67 -5.22 3.37
C LEU A 123 -9.20 -4.82 3.44
N VAL A 124 -8.81 -4.11 4.50
CA VAL A 124 -7.50 -3.44 4.60
C VAL A 124 -6.77 -3.90 5.85
N ALA A 125 -5.55 -4.39 5.68
CA ALA A 125 -4.63 -4.63 6.78
C ALA A 125 -3.94 -3.31 7.14
N VAL A 126 -4.04 -2.90 8.41
CA VAL A 126 -3.29 -1.75 8.91
C VAL A 126 -1.82 -2.13 8.99
N VAL A 127 -0.99 -1.50 8.15
CA VAL A 127 0.43 -1.76 8.11
C VAL A 127 1.12 -1.02 9.25
N GLU A 128 1.67 -1.77 10.19
CA GLU A 128 2.53 -1.28 11.26
C GLU A 128 3.67 -2.29 11.47
N TYR A 129 4.91 -1.80 11.49
CA TYR A 129 6.09 -2.64 11.70
C TYR A 129 7.17 -1.86 12.44
N ARG A 130 8.02 -2.55 13.20
CA ARG A 130 9.21 -1.94 13.78
C ARG A 130 10.34 -2.03 12.76
N SER A 131 11.01 -0.92 12.47
CA SER A 131 12.28 -0.98 11.74
C SER A 131 13.42 -1.21 12.74
N ILE A 132 14.64 -1.34 12.22
CA ILE A 132 15.86 -1.37 13.07
C ILE A 132 16.01 -0.03 13.81
N LEU A 133 15.38 1.04 13.31
CA LEU A 133 15.25 2.31 14.01
C LEU A 133 14.17 2.19 15.09
N SER A 134 14.37 2.85 16.23
CA SER A 134 13.52 2.71 17.42
C SER A 134 12.02 3.01 17.17
N THR A 135 11.70 3.92 16.25
CA THR A 135 10.32 4.36 16.00
C THR A 135 9.55 3.38 15.10
N PRO A 136 8.36 2.89 15.52
CA PRO A 136 7.48 2.11 14.67
C PRO A 136 7.12 2.85 13.37
N ARG A 137 7.04 2.09 12.28
CA ARG A 137 6.67 2.56 10.95
C ARG A 137 5.24 2.19 10.65
N GLN A 138 4.50 3.14 10.09
CA GLN A 138 3.10 2.98 9.71
C GLN A 138 2.93 3.15 8.20
N GLY A 139 2.04 2.36 7.61
CA GLY A 139 1.66 2.53 6.22
C GLY A 139 0.82 3.80 6.05
N LEU A 140 1.22 4.66 5.10
CA LEU A 140 0.57 5.96 4.85
C LEU A 140 -0.94 5.80 4.59
N CYS A 141 -1.32 5.03 3.57
CA CYS A 141 -2.73 4.89 3.18
C CYS A 141 -3.57 4.10 4.19
N SER A 142 -3.05 3.00 4.74
CA SER A 142 -3.81 2.17 5.69
C SER A 142 -4.07 2.89 7.02
N THR A 143 -3.10 3.68 7.49
CA THR A 143 -3.24 4.47 8.71
C THR A 143 -4.16 5.67 8.48
N TRP A 144 -4.04 6.33 7.32
CA TRP A 144 -4.99 7.36 6.93
C TRP A 144 -6.42 6.84 6.91
N LEU A 145 -6.68 5.71 6.24
CA LEU A 145 -8.01 5.08 6.20
C LEU A 145 -8.53 4.71 7.60
N LYS A 146 -7.68 4.17 8.48
CA LYS A 146 -8.03 3.81 9.86
C LYS A 146 -8.53 5.02 10.66
N ASN A 147 -7.96 6.20 10.40
CA ASN A 147 -8.22 7.42 11.17
C ASN A 147 -9.29 8.33 10.55
N LEU A 148 -9.92 7.94 9.44
CA LEU A 148 -10.98 8.73 8.83
C LEU A 148 -12.26 8.68 9.67
N PRO A 149 -12.92 9.82 9.91
CA PRO A 149 -14.24 9.83 10.51
C PRO A 149 -15.28 9.26 9.54
N VAL A 150 -16.35 8.69 10.10
CA VAL A 150 -17.51 8.26 9.31
C VAL A 150 -18.08 9.47 8.55
N GLY A 151 -18.36 9.30 7.26
CA GLY A 151 -18.83 10.37 6.37
C GLY A 151 -17.71 11.13 5.65
N ALA A 152 -16.43 10.86 5.94
CA ALA A 152 -15.33 11.43 5.19
C ALA A 152 -15.41 11.07 3.69
N LYS A 153 -15.07 12.03 2.82
CA LYS A 153 -15.00 11.82 1.38
C LYS A 153 -13.61 11.31 1.01
N ILE A 154 -13.58 10.26 0.18
CA ILE A 154 -12.34 9.66 -0.33
C ILE A 154 -12.30 9.88 -1.85
N VAL A 155 -11.16 10.35 -2.35
CA VAL A 155 -10.92 10.46 -3.79
C VAL A 155 -10.32 9.14 -4.29
N GLY A 156 -10.92 8.58 -5.34
CA GLY A 156 -10.46 7.33 -5.93
C GLY A 156 -11.15 7.06 -7.26
N TRP A 157 -10.71 6.01 -7.93
CA TRP A 157 -11.27 5.55 -9.19
C TRP A 157 -11.27 4.03 -9.24
N LEU A 158 -12.15 3.46 -10.05
CA LEU A 158 -12.18 2.04 -10.31
C LEU A 158 -11.11 1.69 -11.35
N LYS A 159 -10.36 0.63 -11.06
CA LYS A 159 -9.42 0.03 -12.01
C LYS A 159 -9.86 -1.39 -12.29
N LYS A 160 -9.96 -1.77 -13.56
CA LYS A 160 -10.28 -3.14 -13.97
C LYS A 160 -9.23 -4.10 -13.40
N GLY A 161 -9.70 -5.08 -12.62
CA GLY A 161 -8.86 -6.12 -12.05
C GLY A 161 -8.43 -7.16 -13.09
N THR A 162 -7.48 -8.02 -12.69
CA THR A 162 -7.00 -9.14 -13.51
C THR A 162 -7.74 -10.46 -13.24
N LEU A 163 -8.44 -10.56 -12.10
CA LEU A 163 -9.19 -11.75 -11.73
C LEU A 163 -10.32 -12.01 -12.72
N LYS A 164 -10.28 -13.17 -13.39
CA LYS A 164 -11.32 -13.61 -14.32
C LYS A 164 -12.20 -14.61 -13.60
N ILE A 165 -13.50 -14.32 -13.55
CA ILE A 165 -14.52 -15.22 -13.00
C ILE A 165 -15.33 -15.77 -14.15
N PRO A 166 -15.61 -17.09 -14.21
CA PRO A 166 -16.47 -17.65 -15.23
C PRO A 166 -17.86 -17.01 -15.18
N ALA A 167 -18.42 -16.68 -16.34
CA ALA A 167 -19.76 -16.10 -16.44
C ALA A 167 -20.87 -17.08 -16.01
N ASP A 168 -20.62 -18.37 -16.18
CA ASP A 168 -21.53 -19.44 -15.80
C ASP A 168 -21.46 -19.71 -14.29
N PRO A 169 -22.55 -19.49 -13.53
CA PRO A 169 -22.59 -19.72 -12.09
C PRO A 169 -22.46 -21.21 -11.70
N ALA A 170 -22.76 -22.14 -12.61
CA ALA A 170 -22.61 -23.57 -12.40
C ALA A 170 -21.14 -24.02 -12.40
N LYS A 171 -20.21 -23.18 -12.87
CA LYS A 171 -18.78 -23.51 -12.83
C LYS A 171 -18.24 -23.44 -11.39
N PRO A 172 -17.59 -24.52 -10.91
CA PRO A 172 -17.00 -24.55 -9.59
C PRO A 172 -15.82 -23.57 -9.51
N LEU A 173 -15.57 -23.03 -8.32
CA LEU A 173 -14.43 -22.18 -8.03
C LEU A 173 -13.60 -22.78 -6.91
N VAL A 174 -12.29 -22.75 -7.08
CA VAL A 174 -11.32 -22.99 -6.01
C VAL A 174 -10.64 -21.65 -5.71
N MET A 175 -10.79 -21.18 -4.49
CA MET A 175 -10.35 -19.86 -4.05
C MET A 175 -9.35 -20.01 -2.91
N VAL A 176 -8.20 -19.34 -3.00
CA VAL A 176 -7.16 -19.36 -1.96
C VAL A 176 -6.87 -17.91 -1.56
N GLY A 177 -7.35 -17.50 -0.39
CA GLY A 177 -7.34 -16.10 0.03
C GLY A 177 -7.11 -15.92 1.52
N PRO A 178 -5.87 -16.05 2.02
CA PRO A 178 -5.56 -15.82 3.43
C PRO A 178 -5.66 -14.33 3.81
N GLY A 179 -6.16 -14.06 5.02
CA GLY A 179 -6.31 -12.72 5.59
C GLY A 179 -7.08 -11.77 4.67
N THR A 180 -6.49 -10.63 4.35
CA THR A 180 -7.12 -9.67 3.43
C THR A 180 -7.19 -10.13 1.98
N GLY A 181 -6.49 -11.23 1.64
CA GLY A 181 -6.64 -11.93 0.36
C GLY A 181 -8.05 -12.47 0.11
N LEU A 182 -8.91 -12.53 1.14
CA LEU A 182 -10.33 -12.84 1.04
C LEU A 182 -11.12 -11.81 0.22
N ALA A 183 -10.70 -10.55 0.18
CA ALA A 183 -11.46 -9.43 -0.40
C ALA A 183 -12.10 -9.74 -1.78
N PRO A 184 -11.33 -10.07 -2.83
CA PRO A 184 -11.93 -10.33 -4.14
C PRO A 184 -12.86 -11.54 -4.15
N PHE A 185 -12.58 -12.58 -3.33
CA PHE A 185 -13.41 -13.77 -3.27
C PHE A 185 -14.73 -13.51 -2.55
N ARG A 186 -14.72 -12.67 -1.51
CA ARG A 186 -15.95 -12.19 -0.87
C ARG A 186 -16.87 -11.49 -1.86
N SER A 187 -16.34 -10.61 -2.71
CA SER A 187 -17.10 -9.95 -3.78
C SER A 187 -17.76 -10.97 -4.71
N VAL A 188 -17.01 -11.97 -5.17
CA VAL A 188 -17.51 -13.03 -6.06
C VAL A 188 -18.56 -13.90 -5.40
N LEU A 189 -18.33 -14.30 -4.14
CA LEU A 189 -19.24 -15.13 -3.37
C LEU A 189 -20.58 -14.45 -3.12
N LEU A 190 -20.58 -13.16 -2.77
CA LEU A 190 -21.81 -12.38 -2.62
C LEU A 190 -22.59 -12.30 -3.94
N GLN A 191 -21.91 -12.15 -5.07
CA GLN A 191 -22.56 -12.16 -6.38
C GLN A 191 -23.15 -13.53 -6.74
N LYS A 192 -22.45 -14.63 -6.42
CA LYS A 192 -22.97 -16.00 -6.63
C LYS A 192 -24.15 -16.27 -5.71
N GLU A 193 -24.10 -15.80 -4.46
CA GLU A 193 -25.18 -15.96 -3.51
C GLU A 193 -26.46 -15.23 -3.93
N ALA A 194 -26.34 -14.00 -4.44
CA ALA A 194 -27.50 -13.24 -4.94
C ALA A 194 -28.21 -13.94 -6.12
N LYS A 195 -27.50 -14.79 -6.86
CA LYS A 195 -28.01 -15.57 -8.00
C LYS A 195 -28.32 -17.02 -7.63
N PHE A 196 -28.17 -17.40 -6.37
CA PHE A 196 -28.36 -18.77 -5.92
C PHE A 196 -29.86 -19.10 -5.88
N VAL A 197 -30.36 -19.67 -6.97
CA VAL A 197 -31.73 -20.19 -7.11
C VAL A 197 -31.64 -21.71 -7.31
N ASP A 198 -32.33 -22.46 -6.45
CA ASP A 198 -32.52 -23.92 -6.55
C ASP A 198 -31.24 -24.77 -6.69
N GLY A 199 -30.17 -24.43 -5.95
CA GLY A 199 -28.97 -25.27 -5.90
C GLY A 199 -28.13 -25.33 -7.20
N ARG A 200 -28.45 -24.51 -8.22
CA ARG A 200 -27.70 -24.41 -9.48
C ARG A 200 -26.44 -23.55 -9.37
N CYS A 201 -25.58 -23.86 -8.41
CA CYS A 201 -24.25 -23.27 -8.31
C CYS A 201 -23.20 -24.37 -8.26
N GLY A 202 -22.10 -24.17 -8.99
CA GLY A 202 -20.96 -25.08 -8.95
C GLY A 202 -20.42 -25.18 -7.53
N ARG A 203 -19.85 -26.34 -7.19
CA ARG A 203 -19.21 -26.56 -5.87
C ARG A 203 -18.07 -25.56 -5.69
N ASN A 204 -18.27 -24.57 -4.82
CA ASN A 204 -17.23 -23.58 -4.51
C ASN A 204 -16.46 -24.01 -3.28
N VAL A 205 -15.14 -23.87 -3.31
CA VAL A 205 -14.26 -24.15 -2.17
C VAL A 205 -13.40 -22.92 -1.90
N LEU A 206 -13.38 -22.46 -0.65
CA LEU A 206 -12.50 -21.39 -0.19
C LEU A 206 -11.51 -21.97 0.82
N PHE A 207 -10.23 -21.84 0.52
CA PHE A 207 -9.14 -21.99 1.48
C PHE A 207 -8.85 -20.63 2.10
N PHE A 208 -9.21 -20.46 3.36
CA PHE A 208 -9.00 -19.25 4.13
C PHE A 208 -7.96 -19.51 5.23
N GLY A 209 -7.08 -18.55 5.46
CA GLY A 209 -6.07 -18.65 6.51
C GLY A 209 -5.95 -17.34 7.27
N CYS A 210 -5.78 -17.42 8.58
CA CYS A 210 -5.52 -16.25 9.43
C CYS A 210 -4.63 -16.63 10.63
N ARG A 211 -4.33 -15.68 11.51
CA ARG A 211 -3.47 -15.96 12.67
C ARG A 211 -4.24 -16.77 13.70
N ASN A 212 -5.39 -16.26 14.14
CA ASN A 212 -6.16 -16.82 15.23
C ASN A 212 -7.64 -16.81 14.87
N ARG A 213 -8.35 -17.89 15.16
CA ARG A 213 -9.79 -17.98 14.86
C ARG A 213 -10.61 -16.88 15.52
N GLN A 214 -10.33 -16.58 16.78
CA GLN A 214 -11.07 -15.55 17.54
C GLN A 214 -10.62 -14.12 17.24
N GLY A 215 -9.52 -13.94 16.50
CA GLY A 215 -8.89 -12.63 16.28
C GLY A 215 -9.18 -12.07 14.89
N ASP A 216 -8.74 -12.77 13.85
CA ASP A 216 -8.71 -12.27 12.48
C ASP A 216 -9.44 -13.16 11.46
N PHE A 217 -10.45 -13.92 11.92
CA PHE A 217 -11.38 -14.63 11.04
C PHE A 217 -12.40 -13.66 10.41
N HIS A 218 -11.93 -12.92 9.41
CA HIS A 218 -12.74 -11.94 8.70
C HIS A 218 -13.97 -12.57 8.04
N CYS A 219 -15.12 -11.89 8.15
CA CYS A 219 -16.37 -12.25 7.49
C CYS A 219 -16.92 -13.65 7.86
N GLU A 220 -16.58 -14.17 9.04
CA GLU A 220 -16.94 -15.52 9.50
C GLU A 220 -18.45 -15.82 9.34
N GLU A 221 -19.32 -14.91 9.80
CA GLU A 221 -20.77 -15.10 9.74
C GLU A 221 -21.31 -15.19 8.30
N GLU A 222 -20.75 -14.40 7.38
CA GLU A 222 -21.12 -14.48 5.96
C GLU A 222 -20.69 -15.80 5.34
N LEU A 223 -19.49 -16.27 5.68
CA LEU A 223 -18.93 -17.52 5.17
C LEU A 223 -19.72 -18.74 5.70
N LYS A 224 -20.02 -18.78 7.00
CA LYS A 224 -20.86 -19.84 7.61
C LYS A 224 -22.25 -19.88 7.00
N ARG A 225 -22.86 -18.71 6.77
CA ARG A 225 -24.19 -18.61 6.13
C ARG A 225 -24.19 -19.18 4.71
N MET A 226 -23.16 -18.90 3.91
CA MET A 226 -23.02 -19.47 2.56
C MET A 226 -22.77 -20.97 2.60
N GLU A 227 -22.03 -21.46 3.59
CA GLU A 227 -21.79 -22.89 3.81
C GLU A 227 -23.07 -23.63 4.22
N GLY A 228 -23.88 -23.06 5.12
CA GLY A 228 -25.18 -23.61 5.50
C GLY A 228 -26.19 -23.69 4.34
N LYS A 229 -26.06 -22.82 3.32
CA LYS A 229 -26.84 -22.88 2.07
C LYS A 229 -26.29 -23.89 1.05
N GLY A 230 -25.15 -24.52 1.30
CA GLY A 230 -24.47 -25.40 0.36
C GLY A 230 -23.79 -24.69 -0.82
N LEU A 231 -23.68 -23.35 -0.79
CA LEU A 231 -23.03 -22.57 -1.84
C LEU A 231 -21.51 -22.71 -1.82
N LEU A 232 -20.95 -22.88 -0.62
CA LEU A 232 -19.52 -22.78 -0.35
C LEU A 232 -19.10 -23.85 0.65
N LYS A 233 -17.95 -24.49 0.41
CA LYS A 233 -17.21 -25.21 1.44
C LYS A 233 -16.03 -24.36 1.89
N VAL A 234 -15.86 -24.14 3.18
CA VAL A 234 -14.75 -23.36 3.72
C VAL A 234 -13.75 -24.27 4.41
N ILE A 235 -12.49 -24.19 4.00
CA ILE A 235 -11.36 -24.88 4.62
C ILE A 235 -10.51 -23.81 5.28
N THR A 236 -10.36 -23.88 6.61
CA THR A 236 -9.65 -22.87 7.40
C THR A 236 -8.30 -23.37 7.89
N ALA A 237 -7.33 -22.46 7.95
CA ALA A 237 -6.02 -22.68 8.56
C ALA A 237 -5.68 -21.55 9.55
N PHE A 238 -5.47 -21.89 10.82
CA PHE A 238 -5.17 -20.93 11.89
C PHE A 238 -3.73 -21.08 12.34
N SER A 239 -2.85 -20.20 11.83
CA SER A 239 -1.38 -20.37 11.95
C SER A 239 -0.80 -20.18 13.36
N ARG A 240 -1.60 -19.76 14.35
CA ARG A 240 -1.16 -19.52 15.73
C ARG A 240 -2.12 -20.07 16.79
N ASP A 241 -3.13 -20.84 16.40
CA ASP A 241 -4.03 -21.51 17.35
C ASP A 241 -3.45 -22.84 17.88
N GLN A 242 -2.33 -23.31 17.30
CA GLN A 242 -1.59 -24.51 17.72
C GLN A 242 -0.09 -24.18 17.86
N GLU A 243 0.63 -24.89 18.74
CA GLU A 243 2.07 -24.64 19.00
C GLU A 243 2.96 -24.94 17.78
N GLU A 244 2.56 -25.88 16.92
CA GLU A 244 3.25 -26.20 15.66
C GLU A 244 2.61 -25.50 14.45
N LYS A 245 3.46 -24.90 13.61
CA LYS A 245 3.05 -24.45 12.28
C LYS A 245 3.10 -25.65 11.33
N MET A 246 1.94 -26.06 10.81
CA MET A 246 1.86 -26.84 9.56
C MET A 246 1.99 -25.92 8.34
#